data_AF-A0A291RUY8-F1
#
_entry.id   AF-A0A291RUY8-F1
#
_cell.length_a   1.000
_cell.length_b   1.000
_cell.length_c   1.000
_cell.angle_alpha   90.00
_cell.angle_beta   90.00
_cell.angle_gamma   90.00
#
_symmetry.space_group_name_H-M   'P 1'
#
loop_
_entity.id
_entity.type
_entity.pdbx_description
1 polymer ?
#
loop_
_entity_poly.entity_id
_entity_poly.type
_entity_poly.pdbx_seq_one_letter_code
_entity_poly.pdbx_strand_id
1 'polypeptide(L)'
;MRKGPDVSGINADRRGRRLLASALTAAVTVATALLLGGVTAAPAVAEPPVPQSDPFYQPPAGFESAAPGDVLRSRPVQLAVATILPVHVRSWQLLYRTTDLNGQPTVAVSTVALPEGANPRNHRPLVSHQFYYDSAAPQCAPSYVLQQGTGLTGLEGIHSNSEYLALAASISEGYAISIPDYEGLNGHLAVAKEPGYMVLDGARAAERFAPLGLDGANTPVALWGYSGGGMGSGWAAELQPSYAPELTMRGAALGAPVSDVQSLLHVNGSMFASLIGIGISSLRNAYPKFAATTEKYLTPEGRALMDRTAHQRLPRNALTQMFVDYQKLLTIPIEQYLALPDIREVFDETVLGKTAPTMPMFVYQGVLDEAVPVTTNDKLVQEYCDAGASVRYKRDHLSEHLTLVTMGMADTFDWIKGRLAPNAPAQTGCRTDNELSMLLHPDAFVEQVIINLNATAGALGWPIGPHEN
;
A
#
# COMPACT_ATOMS: atom_id res chain seq x y z
N MET A 1 22.74 -40.38 68.76
CA MET A 1 23.08 -38.95 68.71
C MET A 1 22.71 -38.42 67.33
N ARG A 2 21.58 -37.71 67.19
CA ARG A 2 21.19 -37.05 65.94
C ARG A 2 21.82 -35.66 65.90
N LYS A 3 22.68 -35.40 64.91
CA LYS A 3 23.30 -34.08 64.65
C LYS A 3 22.22 -33.10 64.17
N GLY A 4 22.23 -31.89 64.72
CA GLY A 4 21.32 -30.80 64.38
C GLY A 4 21.59 -30.18 63.00
N PRO A 5 20.65 -29.37 62.47
CA PRO A 5 20.77 -28.79 61.15
C PRO A 5 21.78 -27.64 61.10
N ASP A 6 22.50 -27.59 59.99
CA ASP A 6 23.51 -26.62 59.61
C ASP A 6 22.89 -25.23 59.34
N VAL A 7 23.47 -24.18 59.94
CA VAL A 7 23.00 -22.79 59.92
C VAL A 7 23.62 -22.00 58.74
N SER A 8 24.23 -22.68 57.78
CA SER A 8 24.90 -22.07 56.61
C SER A 8 23.96 -21.37 55.61
N GLY A 9 22.64 -21.61 55.67
CA GLY A 9 21.66 -21.06 54.72
C GLY A 9 21.18 -19.62 54.94
N ILE A 10 21.41 -19.02 56.12
CA ILE A 10 20.77 -17.72 56.47
C ILE A 10 21.57 -16.49 55.98
N ASN A 11 22.87 -16.64 55.71
CA ASN A 11 23.72 -15.52 55.29
C ASN A 11 23.77 -15.28 53.78
N ALA A 12 23.36 -16.27 52.96
CA ALA A 12 23.29 -16.11 51.50
C ALA A 12 22.10 -15.22 51.08
N ASP A 13 20.95 -15.35 51.75
CA ASP A 13 19.72 -14.62 51.44
C ASP A 13 19.80 -13.11 51.75
N ARG A 14 20.63 -12.73 52.75
CA ARG A 14 20.87 -11.31 53.09
C ARG A 14 21.76 -10.57 52.09
N ARG A 15 22.66 -11.26 51.38
CA ARG A 15 23.51 -10.65 50.34
C ARG A 15 22.75 -10.45 49.03
N GLY A 16 21.90 -11.42 48.64
CA GLY A 16 21.04 -11.31 47.46
C GLY A 16 20.03 -10.16 47.57
N ARG A 17 19.37 -10.01 48.74
CA ARG A 17 18.40 -8.93 49.00
C ARG A 17 19.02 -7.54 49.05
N ARG A 18 20.29 -7.41 49.47
CA ARG A 18 21.03 -6.13 49.44
C ARG A 18 21.46 -5.74 48.02
N LEU A 19 21.88 -6.70 47.19
CA LEU A 19 22.22 -6.45 45.78
C LEU A 19 20.98 -6.10 44.93
N LEU A 20 19.84 -6.74 45.19
CA LEU A 20 18.55 -6.40 44.56
C LEU A 20 18.04 -5.01 44.99
N ALA A 21 18.16 -4.64 46.26
CA ALA A 21 17.79 -3.31 46.73
C ALA A 21 18.69 -2.21 46.14
N SER A 22 20.00 -2.44 46.02
CA SER A 22 20.92 -1.49 45.37
C SER A 22 20.68 -1.35 43.87
N ALA A 23 20.32 -2.44 43.17
CA ALA A 23 19.97 -2.41 41.75
C ALA A 23 18.63 -1.69 41.48
N LEU A 24 17.62 -1.88 42.34
CA LEU A 24 16.35 -1.15 42.25
C LEU A 24 16.51 0.35 42.56
N THR A 25 17.40 0.71 43.49
CA THR A 25 17.63 2.13 43.83
C THR A 25 18.40 2.86 42.72
N ALA A 26 19.34 2.18 42.04
CA ALA A 26 20.03 2.70 40.86
C ALA A 26 19.12 2.81 39.62
N ALA A 27 18.22 1.84 39.41
CA ALA A 27 17.24 1.90 38.33
C ALA A 27 16.21 3.03 38.52
N VAL A 28 15.79 3.29 39.76
CA VAL A 28 14.85 4.39 40.07
C VAL A 28 15.51 5.77 39.92
N THR A 29 16.80 5.92 40.26
CA THR A 29 17.54 7.19 40.09
C THR A 29 17.91 7.48 38.64
N VAL A 30 18.19 6.48 37.81
CA VAL A 30 18.35 6.67 36.36
C VAL A 30 17.00 7.02 35.70
N ALA A 31 15.90 6.41 36.13
CA ALA A 31 14.56 6.74 35.64
C ALA A 31 14.11 8.16 36.06
N THR A 32 14.47 8.64 37.26
CA THR A 32 14.16 10.03 37.67
C THR A 32 15.09 11.06 37.04
N ALA A 33 16.36 10.73 36.76
CA ALA A 33 17.26 11.62 36.03
C ALA A 33 16.88 11.76 34.55
N LEU A 34 16.30 10.72 33.93
CA LEU A 34 15.70 10.80 32.59
C LEU A 34 14.38 11.59 32.54
N LEU A 35 13.67 11.71 33.67
CA LEU A 35 12.44 12.51 33.79
C LEU A 35 12.68 13.97 34.18
N LEU A 36 13.86 14.30 34.73
CA LEU A 36 14.24 15.66 35.17
C LEU A 36 15.34 16.30 34.32
N GLY A 37 16.08 15.51 33.53
CA GLY A 37 16.91 16.04 32.44
C GLY A 37 15.96 16.66 31.43
N GLY A 38 15.91 17.99 31.39
CA GLY A 38 14.96 18.74 30.57
C GLY A 38 14.83 18.14 29.19
N VAL A 39 13.75 17.39 28.97
CA VAL A 39 13.24 17.12 27.64
C VAL A 39 12.88 18.50 27.14
N THR A 40 13.80 19.11 26.40
CA THR A 40 13.39 20.17 25.49
C THR A 40 12.31 19.50 24.66
N ALA A 41 11.05 19.90 24.90
CA ALA A 41 9.94 19.40 24.10
C ALA A 41 10.40 19.58 22.66
N ALA A 42 10.54 18.48 21.92
CA ALA A 42 10.79 18.58 20.50
C ALA A 42 9.74 19.57 19.96
N PRO A 43 10.14 20.55 19.12
CA PRO A 43 9.22 21.56 18.64
C PRO A 43 7.96 20.84 18.16
N ALA A 44 6.81 21.23 18.70
CA ALA A 44 5.54 20.61 18.35
C ALA A 44 5.38 20.72 16.83
N VAL A 45 5.54 19.61 16.13
CA VAL A 45 5.28 19.53 14.70
C VAL A 45 3.78 19.79 14.58
N ALA A 46 3.40 20.90 13.96
CA ALA A 46 2.00 21.20 13.70
C ALA A 46 1.42 20.06 12.87
N GLU A 47 0.27 19.53 13.29
CA GLU A 47 -0.42 18.47 12.55
C GLU A 47 -0.63 18.91 11.10
N PRO A 48 -0.17 18.13 10.11
CA PRO A 48 -0.42 18.44 8.71
C PRO A 48 -1.92 18.57 8.47
N PRO A 49 -2.39 19.60 7.73
CA PRO A 49 -3.80 19.70 7.37
C PRO A 49 -4.22 18.48 6.54
N VAL A 50 -5.47 18.02 6.74
CA VAL A 50 -6.05 16.98 5.91
C VAL A 50 -6.12 17.43 4.44
N PRO A 51 -6.07 16.51 3.47
CA PRO A 51 -6.03 16.88 2.05
C PRO A 51 -7.09 17.88 1.60
N GLN A 52 -8.30 17.78 2.16
CA GLN A 52 -9.42 18.67 1.80
C GLN A 52 -9.22 20.13 2.27
N SER A 53 -8.44 20.36 3.32
CA SER A 53 -8.14 21.70 3.85
C SER A 53 -6.73 22.19 3.52
N ASP A 54 -5.94 21.38 2.82
CA ASP A 54 -4.56 21.68 2.46
C ASP A 54 -4.48 22.25 1.03
N PRO A 55 -4.08 23.53 0.86
CA PRO A 55 -3.92 24.15 -0.45
C PRO A 55 -2.95 23.43 -1.39
N PHE A 56 -2.06 22.57 -0.86
CA PHE A 56 -1.16 21.75 -1.67
C PHE A 56 -1.92 20.82 -2.63
N TYR A 57 -3.06 20.27 -2.21
CA TYR A 57 -3.85 19.32 -3.02
C TYR A 57 -4.73 20.03 -4.05
N GLN A 58 -4.84 21.35 -4.01
CA GLN A 58 -5.65 22.11 -4.95
C GLN A 58 -4.89 22.30 -6.27
N PRO A 59 -5.49 22.01 -7.43
CA PRO A 59 -4.86 22.27 -8.72
C PRO A 59 -4.62 23.79 -8.90
N PRO A 60 -3.43 24.23 -9.37
CA PRO A 60 -3.21 25.62 -9.74
C PRO A 60 -4.02 25.98 -11.00
N ALA A 61 -4.31 27.26 -11.21
CA ALA A 61 -5.03 27.71 -12.40
C ALA A 61 -4.26 27.36 -13.69
N GLY A 62 -4.96 26.80 -14.69
CA GLY A 62 -4.39 26.42 -15.99
C GLY A 62 -3.63 25.09 -16.00
N PHE A 63 -3.68 24.31 -14.92
CA PHE A 63 -3.05 22.98 -14.84
C PHE A 63 -3.52 22.03 -15.95
N GLU A 64 -4.72 22.24 -16.48
CA GLU A 64 -5.33 21.44 -17.53
C GLU A 64 -4.49 21.44 -18.83
N SER A 65 -3.70 22.50 -19.03
CA SER A 65 -2.79 22.64 -20.17
C SER A 65 -1.44 21.93 -20.00
N ALA A 66 -1.11 21.50 -18.78
CA ALA A 66 0.11 20.73 -18.52
C ALA A 66 -0.01 19.30 -19.06
N ALA A 67 1.11 18.66 -19.34
CA ALA A 67 1.15 17.29 -19.82
C ALA A 67 0.93 16.29 -18.67
N PRO A 68 0.37 15.10 -18.95
CA PRO A 68 0.36 13.99 -17.99
C PRO A 68 1.75 13.77 -17.36
N GLY A 69 1.79 13.71 -16.03
CA GLY A 69 3.01 13.57 -15.23
C GLY A 69 3.81 14.85 -14.98
N ASP A 70 3.37 16.02 -15.46
CA ASP A 70 4.03 17.27 -15.11
C ASP A 70 3.85 17.59 -13.62
N VAL A 71 4.96 17.88 -12.95
CA VAL A 71 4.97 18.30 -11.54
C VAL A 71 4.48 19.74 -11.46
N LEU A 72 3.31 19.93 -10.85
CA LEU A 72 2.68 21.23 -10.67
C LEU A 72 3.13 21.91 -9.38
N ARG A 73 3.34 21.12 -8.33
CA ARG A 73 3.89 21.56 -7.04
C ARG A 73 4.69 20.45 -6.40
N SER A 74 5.66 20.83 -5.57
CA SER A 74 6.38 19.90 -4.73
C SER A 74 6.63 20.50 -3.35
N ARG A 75 6.63 19.68 -2.31
CA ARG A 75 7.09 20.08 -0.97
C ARG A 75 7.86 18.96 -0.29
N PRO A 76 8.89 19.27 0.53
CA PRO A 76 9.49 18.27 1.39
C PRO A 76 8.47 17.81 2.44
N VAL A 77 8.53 16.53 2.82
CA VAL A 77 7.75 15.97 3.93
C VAL A 77 8.65 15.06 4.76
N GLN A 78 8.33 14.89 6.03
CA GLN A 78 8.99 13.90 6.89
C GLN A 78 8.08 12.67 6.99
N LEU A 79 8.54 11.52 6.53
CA LEU A 79 7.80 10.27 6.73
C LEU A 79 7.97 9.78 8.17
N ALA A 80 6.95 9.13 8.73
CA ALA A 80 7.01 8.57 10.07
C ALA A 80 6.24 7.25 10.20
N VAL A 81 6.81 6.32 10.98
CA VAL A 81 6.09 5.15 11.50
C VAL A 81 5.28 5.55 12.71
N ALA A 82 4.05 5.06 12.79
CA ALA A 82 3.11 5.39 13.86
C ALA A 82 2.96 6.90 14.07
N THR A 83 3.12 7.71 13.02
CA THR A 83 3.06 9.18 13.00
C THR A 83 4.15 9.93 13.77
N ILE A 84 4.93 9.26 14.62
CA ILE A 84 5.88 9.91 15.54
C ILE A 84 7.34 9.54 15.29
N LEU A 85 7.61 8.30 14.85
CA LEU A 85 8.98 7.80 14.67
C LEU A 85 9.46 8.15 13.26
N PRO A 86 10.37 9.12 13.09
CA PRO A 86 10.79 9.56 11.76
C PRO A 86 11.49 8.43 11.01
N VAL A 87 11.14 8.28 9.73
CA VAL A 87 11.87 7.42 8.79
C VAL A 87 12.99 8.24 8.18
N HIS A 88 14.22 7.75 8.31
CA HIS A 88 15.44 8.42 7.86
C HIS A 88 15.65 8.27 6.35
N VAL A 89 14.88 9.05 5.59
CA VAL A 89 14.86 9.13 4.12
C VAL A 89 14.69 10.59 3.71
N ARG A 90 15.07 10.92 2.47
CA ARG A 90 14.65 12.18 1.87
C ARG A 90 13.34 11.97 1.13
N SER A 91 12.32 12.73 1.48
CA SER A 91 10.97 12.55 0.95
C SER A 91 10.31 13.86 0.56
N TRP A 92 9.50 13.78 -0.49
CA TRP A 92 8.72 14.88 -1.03
C TRP A 92 7.34 14.40 -1.42
N GLN A 93 6.38 15.32 -1.39
CA GLN A 93 5.12 15.14 -2.11
C GLN A 93 5.19 15.90 -3.43
N LEU A 94 4.67 15.28 -4.48
CA LEU A 94 4.53 15.86 -5.81
C LEU A 94 3.03 15.93 -6.14
N LEU A 95 2.50 17.13 -6.35
CA LEU A 95 1.21 17.30 -7.02
C LEU A 95 1.49 17.29 -8.52
N TYR A 96 0.89 16.35 -9.25
CA TYR A 96 1.11 16.20 -10.68
C TYR A 96 -0.19 16.18 -11.45
N ARG A 97 -0.12 16.62 -12.72
CA ARG A 97 -1.24 16.55 -13.66
C ARG A 97 -1.43 15.10 -14.10
N THR A 98 -2.65 14.60 -14.03
CA THR A 98 -3.05 13.26 -14.51
C THR A 98 -4.38 13.30 -15.26
N THR A 99 -4.99 12.15 -15.49
CA THR A 99 -6.22 11.97 -16.26
C THR A 99 -7.25 11.23 -15.41
N ASP A 100 -8.49 11.71 -15.41
CA ASP A 100 -9.61 11.10 -14.68
C ASP A 100 -10.24 9.93 -15.45
N LEU A 101 -11.22 9.27 -14.81
CA LEU A 101 -12.02 8.19 -15.40
C LEU A 101 -12.67 8.54 -16.75
N ASN A 102 -12.95 9.82 -17.02
CA ASN A 102 -13.60 10.33 -18.23
C ASN A 102 -12.60 10.87 -19.28
N GLY A 103 -11.30 10.66 -19.07
CA GLY A 103 -10.26 11.16 -19.96
C GLY A 103 -10.01 12.67 -19.84
N GLN A 104 -10.52 13.33 -18.79
CA GLN A 104 -10.33 14.75 -18.55
C GLN A 104 -9.10 15.03 -17.68
N PRO A 105 -8.46 16.21 -17.81
CA PRO A 105 -7.36 16.59 -16.92
C PRO A 105 -7.81 16.66 -15.46
N THR A 106 -7.04 16.02 -14.58
CA THR A 106 -7.17 16.13 -13.12
C THR A 106 -5.79 16.17 -12.48
N VAL A 107 -5.72 16.15 -11.15
CA VAL A 107 -4.46 16.07 -10.39
C VAL A 107 -4.51 14.94 -9.39
N ALA A 108 -3.33 14.40 -9.08
CA ALA A 108 -3.12 13.47 -7.98
C ALA A 108 -1.81 13.82 -7.28
N VAL A 109 -1.59 13.20 -6.12
CA VAL A 109 -0.36 13.36 -5.34
C VAL A 109 0.41 12.05 -5.32
N SER A 110 1.74 12.14 -5.33
CA SER A 110 2.62 11.01 -5.04
C SER A 110 3.63 11.43 -3.97
N THR A 111 3.80 10.57 -2.97
CA THR A 111 4.95 10.67 -2.06
C THR A 111 6.12 9.96 -2.70
N VAL A 112 7.19 10.70 -2.95
CA VAL A 112 8.44 10.14 -3.46
C VAL A 112 9.50 10.14 -2.38
N ALA A 113 10.31 9.10 -2.35
CA ALA A 113 11.35 8.94 -1.35
C ALA A 113 12.66 8.41 -1.97
N LEU A 114 13.76 8.80 -1.32
CA LEU A 114 15.11 8.40 -1.67
C LEU A 114 15.87 8.10 -0.37
N PRO A 115 16.75 7.08 -0.32
CA PRO A 115 17.58 6.83 0.86
C PRO A 115 18.31 8.11 1.30
N GLU A 116 18.41 8.32 2.62
CA GLU A 116 19.01 9.53 3.19
C GLU A 116 20.45 9.71 2.71
N GLY A 117 21.21 8.61 2.67
CA GLY A 117 22.60 8.56 2.22
C GLY A 117 22.80 8.46 0.71
N ALA A 118 21.75 8.46 -0.13
CA ALA A 118 21.94 8.30 -1.57
C ALA A 118 22.57 9.55 -2.21
N ASN A 119 23.46 9.37 -3.19
CA ASN A 119 24.01 10.44 -4.00
C ASN A 119 23.13 10.56 -5.26
N PRO A 120 22.35 11.64 -5.45
CA PRO A 120 21.41 11.75 -6.58
C PRO A 120 22.06 11.62 -7.97
N ARG A 121 23.39 11.69 -8.08
CA ARG A 121 24.12 11.49 -9.34
C ARG A 121 24.26 10.02 -9.75
N ASN A 122 24.04 9.08 -8.83
CA ASN A 122 24.08 7.66 -9.14
C ASN A 122 22.77 7.22 -9.80
N HIS A 123 22.90 6.46 -10.89
CA HIS A 123 21.78 5.81 -11.56
C HIS A 123 21.08 4.83 -10.62
N ARG A 124 19.76 4.90 -10.56
CA ARG A 124 18.96 3.99 -9.74
C ARG A 124 17.61 3.72 -10.39
N PRO A 125 17.04 2.53 -10.17
CA PRO A 125 15.69 2.24 -10.61
C PRO A 125 14.65 2.94 -9.72
N LEU A 126 13.42 2.99 -10.24
CA LEU A 126 12.24 3.45 -9.53
C LEU A 126 11.33 2.26 -9.21
N VAL A 127 10.87 2.16 -7.97
CA VAL A 127 9.75 1.29 -7.59
C VAL A 127 8.52 2.17 -7.36
N SER A 128 7.48 1.96 -8.16
CA SER A 128 6.15 2.52 -7.91
C SER A 128 5.38 1.55 -7.03
N HIS A 129 5.11 1.92 -5.79
CA HIS A 129 4.46 1.08 -4.79
C HIS A 129 3.04 1.59 -4.51
N GLN A 130 2.05 0.80 -4.92
CA GLN A 130 0.62 1.07 -4.71
C GLN A 130 0.18 0.48 -3.37
N PHE A 131 -0.11 1.34 -2.40
CA PHE A 131 -0.63 0.99 -1.08
C PHE A 131 -2.11 0.56 -1.15
N TYR A 132 -2.57 -0.34 -0.30
CA TYR A 132 -3.98 -0.74 -0.20
C TYR A 132 -4.70 0.06 0.89
N TYR A 133 -4.86 1.37 0.66
CA TYR A 133 -5.54 2.23 1.63
C TYR A 133 -7.08 2.11 1.58
N ASP A 134 -7.59 1.45 0.54
CA ASP A 134 -8.93 0.91 0.37
C ASP A 134 -10.02 1.80 0.99
N SER A 135 -10.14 3.04 0.50
CA SER A 135 -11.07 3.98 1.11
C SER A 135 -11.63 5.02 0.15
N ALA A 136 -12.95 5.20 0.19
CA ALA A 136 -13.64 6.27 -0.51
C ALA A 136 -13.39 7.69 0.07
N ALA A 137 -12.48 7.83 1.04
CA ALA A 137 -12.20 9.07 1.75
C ALA A 137 -10.77 9.58 1.43
N PRO A 138 -10.61 10.78 0.85
CA PRO A 138 -9.29 11.30 0.45
C PRO A 138 -8.29 11.48 1.60
N GLN A 139 -8.77 11.64 2.83
CA GLN A 139 -7.94 11.74 4.03
C GLN A 139 -7.23 10.42 4.42
N CYS A 140 -7.47 9.36 3.66
CA CYS A 140 -6.83 8.04 3.80
C CYS A 140 -5.61 7.90 2.88
N ALA A 141 -5.42 8.84 1.96
CA ALA A 141 -4.38 8.81 0.96
C ALA A 141 -2.97 8.61 1.57
N PRO A 142 -2.12 7.75 0.98
CA PRO A 142 -0.75 7.51 1.42
C PRO A 142 0.06 8.79 1.63
N SER A 143 -0.13 9.77 0.74
CA SER A 143 0.53 11.07 0.87
C SER A 143 0.23 11.75 2.20
N TYR A 144 -0.99 11.67 2.70
CA TYR A 144 -1.35 12.23 3.98
C TYR A 144 -0.84 11.37 5.14
N VAL A 145 -1.20 10.09 5.18
CA VAL A 145 -1.06 9.22 6.37
C VAL A 145 0.38 8.84 6.69
N LEU A 146 1.30 8.94 5.71
CA LEU A 146 2.72 8.67 5.93
C LEU A 146 3.47 9.83 6.60
N GLN A 147 2.87 11.02 6.69
CA GLN A 147 3.54 12.19 7.26
C GLN A 147 3.70 12.09 8.79
N GLN A 148 4.78 12.66 9.30
CA GLN A 148 4.96 12.86 10.73
C GLN A 148 3.92 13.84 11.29
N GLY A 149 3.38 13.56 12.47
CA GLY A 149 2.52 14.47 13.21
C GLY A 149 1.05 14.45 12.81
N THR A 150 0.60 13.53 11.97
CA THR A 150 -0.81 13.35 11.55
C THR A 150 -1.75 12.86 12.66
N GLY A 151 -1.27 12.74 13.89
CA GLY A 151 -2.07 12.39 15.08
C GLY A 151 -2.82 11.06 14.96
N LEU A 152 -3.97 10.97 15.64
CA LEU A 152 -4.86 9.80 15.55
C LEU A 152 -5.35 9.56 14.12
N THR A 153 -5.49 10.63 13.35
CA THR A 153 -5.95 10.63 11.97
C THR A 153 -5.04 9.78 11.07
N GLY A 154 -3.73 9.89 11.21
CA GLY A 154 -2.77 9.04 10.48
C GLY A 154 -2.57 7.66 11.11
N LEU A 155 -2.74 7.51 12.44
CA LEU A 155 -2.71 6.19 13.09
C LEU A 155 -3.83 5.26 12.59
N GLU A 156 -5.00 5.81 12.25
CA GLU A 156 -6.08 5.05 11.60
C GLU A 156 -5.83 4.80 10.10
N GLY A 157 -4.79 5.40 9.52
CA GLY A 157 -4.50 5.43 8.08
C GLY A 157 -3.34 4.55 7.62
N ILE A 158 -2.42 4.16 8.50
CA ILE A 158 -1.45 3.10 8.17
C ILE A 158 -2.11 1.77 8.52
N HIS A 159 -2.65 1.12 7.49
CA HIS A 159 -3.50 -0.07 7.66
C HIS A 159 -2.69 -1.33 7.96
N SER A 160 -1.39 -1.34 7.65
CA SER A 160 -0.52 -2.47 7.96
C SER A 160 0.94 -2.10 8.12
N ASN A 161 1.60 -2.72 9.10
CA ASN A 161 3.06 -2.75 9.20
C ASN A 161 3.72 -3.29 7.92
N SER A 162 3.04 -4.12 7.12
CA SER A 162 3.61 -4.73 5.92
C SER A 162 3.90 -3.74 4.79
N GLU A 163 3.10 -2.67 4.62
CA GLU A 163 3.41 -1.63 3.61
C GLU A 163 4.70 -0.89 3.96
N TYR A 164 4.91 -0.67 5.26
CA TYR A 164 6.16 -0.12 5.77
C TYR A 164 7.34 -1.10 5.62
N LEU A 165 7.15 -2.39 5.94
CA LEU A 165 8.19 -3.42 5.71
C LEU A 165 8.67 -3.40 4.26
N ALA A 166 7.74 -3.28 3.34
CA ALA A 166 8.02 -3.33 1.92
C ALA A 166 8.62 -2.03 1.36
N LEU A 167 8.21 -0.88 1.90
CA LEU A 167 8.90 0.38 1.70
C LEU A 167 10.36 0.27 2.17
N ALA A 168 10.58 -0.24 3.38
CA ALA A 168 11.92 -0.44 3.92
C ALA A 168 12.75 -1.42 3.08
N ALA A 169 12.16 -2.51 2.57
CA ALA A 169 12.82 -3.44 1.65
C ALA A 169 13.33 -2.73 0.38
N SER A 170 12.47 -1.94 -0.26
CA SER A 170 12.82 -1.23 -1.48
C SER A 170 13.90 -0.15 -1.25
N ILE A 171 13.78 0.60 -0.15
CA ILE A 171 14.77 1.62 0.23
C ILE A 171 16.11 0.98 0.61
N SER A 172 16.10 -0.20 1.22
CA SER A 172 17.30 -0.96 1.57
C SER A 172 18.14 -1.32 0.34
N GLU A 173 17.49 -1.58 -0.80
CA GLU A 173 18.14 -1.85 -2.09
C GLU A 173 18.66 -0.57 -2.79
N GLY A 174 18.43 0.61 -2.22
CA GLY A 174 18.87 1.88 -2.80
C GLY A 174 17.94 2.46 -3.87
N TYR A 175 16.74 1.91 -4.02
CA TYR A 175 15.79 2.34 -5.04
C TYR A 175 15.17 3.71 -4.69
N ALA A 176 14.85 4.49 -5.72
CA ALA A 176 13.89 5.58 -5.57
C ALA A 176 12.49 4.98 -5.49
N ILE A 177 11.64 5.56 -4.65
CA ILE A 177 10.27 5.08 -4.43
C ILE A 177 9.28 6.16 -4.83
N SER A 178 8.20 5.74 -5.49
CA SER A 178 7.00 6.55 -5.73
C SER A 178 5.80 5.84 -5.11
N ILE A 179 5.06 6.54 -4.26
CA ILE A 179 3.85 6.05 -3.59
C ILE A 179 2.69 6.94 -4.03
N PRO A 180 2.04 6.63 -5.16
CA PRO A 180 0.95 7.44 -5.69
C PRO A 180 -0.35 7.23 -4.90
N ASP A 181 -1.08 8.32 -4.68
CA ASP A 181 -2.48 8.30 -4.27
C ASP A 181 -3.34 7.94 -5.49
N TYR A 182 -3.31 6.66 -5.90
CA TYR A 182 -3.92 6.22 -7.16
C TYR A 182 -5.46 6.19 -7.15
N GLU A 183 -6.10 6.38 -5.99
CA GLU A 183 -7.54 6.62 -5.88
C GLU A 183 -7.89 8.12 -6.05
N GLY A 184 -6.88 8.96 -6.25
CA GLY A 184 -7.02 10.39 -6.50
C GLY A 184 -7.59 11.18 -5.32
N LEU A 185 -7.95 12.43 -5.59
CA LEU A 185 -8.49 13.35 -4.58
C LEU A 185 -9.93 13.04 -4.15
N ASN A 186 -10.55 12.01 -4.72
CA ASN A 186 -11.96 11.65 -4.51
C ASN A 186 -12.17 10.21 -3.97
N GLY A 187 -11.11 9.42 -3.75
CA GLY A 187 -11.22 8.06 -3.18
C GLY A 187 -11.82 7.03 -4.16
N HIS A 188 -11.37 7.06 -5.40
CA HIS A 188 -11.79 6.19 -6.49
C HIS A 188 -10.98 4.86 -6.54
N LEU A 189 -11.01 4.03 -5.48
CA LEU A 189 -10.38 2.69 -5.44
C LEU A 189 -10.84 1.74 -6.53
N ALA A 190 -12.16 1.50 -6.58
CA ALA A 190 -12.73 0.37 -7.30
C ALA A 190 -13.17 0.74 -8.73
N VAL A 191 -12.57 1.79 -9.31
CA VAL A 191 -12.98 2.32 -10.61
C VAL A 191 -12.08 1.78 -11.72
N ALA A 192 -12.62 1.72 -12.93
CA ALA A 192 -11.87 1.21 -14.06
C ALA A 192 -10.83 2.24 -14.54
N LYS A 193 -9.63 1.79 -14.88
CA LYS A 193 -8.57 2.55 -15.59
C LYS A 193 -7.94 3.74 -14.84
N GLU A 194 -8.72 4.59 -14.17
CA GLU A 194 -8.22 5.81 -13.52
C GLU A 194 -7.05 5.55 -12.57
N PRO A 195 -7.07 4.51 -11.70
CA PRO A 195 -5.90 4.09 -10.94
C PRO A 195 -4.62 3.95 -11.76
N GLY A 196 -4.71 3.37 -12.95
CA GLY A 196 -3.57 3.18 -13.82
C GLY A 196 -3.03 4.50 -14.41
N TYR A 197 -3.89 5.46 -14.76
CA TYR A 197 -3.43 6.79 -15.18
C TYR A 197 -2.63 7.47 -14.08
N MET A 198 -3.14 7.44 -12.85
CA MET A 198 -2.50 8.07 -11.69
C MET A 198 -1.17 7.39 -11.35
N VAL A 199 -1.11 6.06 -11.37
CA VAL A 199 0.16 5.33 -11.15
C VAL A 199 1.21 5.67 -12.21
N LEU A 200 0.83 5.65 -13.50
CA LEU A 200 1.76 5.91 -14.61
C LEU A 200 2.22 7.37 -14.65
N ASP A 201 1.33 8.32 -14.42
CA ASP A 201 1.69 9.74 -14.35
C ASP A 201 2.47 10.07 -13.07
N GLY A 202 2.25 9.35 -11.98
CA GLY A 202 3.09 9.42 -10.78
C GLY A 202 4.52 8.97 -11.06
N ALA A 203 4.72 7.92 -11.86
CA ALA A 203 6.04 7.49 -12.31
C ALA A 203 6.71 8.55 -13.21
N ARG A 204 5.97 9.12 -14.18
CA ARG A 204 6.45 10.26 -15.00
C ARG A 204 6.86 11.45 -14.13
N ALA A 205 6.05 11.79 -13.13
CA ALA A 205 6.32 12.89 -12.21
C ALA A 205 7.60 12.63 -11.41
N ALA A 206 7.81 11.40 -10.94
CA ALA A 206 9.05 10.99 -10.27
C ALA A 206 10.27 11.11 -11.20
N GLU A 207 10.19 10.58 -12.43
CA GLU A 207 11.27 10.67 -13.43
C GLU A 207 11.66 12.12 -13.77
N ARG A 208 10.68 13.05 -13.76
CA ARG A 208 10.87 14.48 -14.03
C ARG A 208 11.34 15.27 -12.81
N PHE A 209 11.25 14.71 -11.60
CA PHE A 209 11.56 15.42 -10.37
C PHE A 209 13.06 15.37 -10.05
N ALA A 210 13.76 16.43 -10.42
CA ALA A 210 15.23 16.53 -10.33
C ALA A 210 15.84 16.08 -8.99
N PRO A 211 15.24 16.33 -7.80
CA PRO A 211 15.81 15.86 -6.54
C PRO A 211 15.96 14.34 -6.38
N LEU A 212 15.22 13.52 -7.15
CA LEU A 212 15.40 12.06 -7.14
C LEU A 212 16.61 11.59 -7.96
N GLY A 213 17.09 12.42 -8.89
CA GLY A 213 18.23 12.10 -9.74
C GLY A 213 18.01 10.87 -10.63
N LEU A 214 16.81 10.72 -11.17
CA LEU A 214 16.44 9.64 -12.09
C LEU A 214 16.83 9.96 -13.53
N ASP A 215 16.91 8.93 -14.37
CA ASP A 215 17.40 9.01 -15.77
C ASP A 215 16.31 9.40 -16.77
N GLY A 216 15.29 10.14 -16.31
CA GLY A 216 14.09 10.42 -17.10
C GLY A 216 13.43 9.11 -17.58
N ALA A 217 12.96 9.09 -18.83
CA ALA A 217 12.29 7.95 -19.44
C ALA A 217 13.16 6.67 -19.55
N ASN A 218 14.48 6.77 -19.37
CA ASN A 218 15.38 5.61 -19.34
C ASN A 218 15.43 4.93 -17.96
N THR A 219 14.77 5.49 -16.96
CA THR A 219 14.74 4.94 -15.60
C THR A 219 14.09 3.57 -15.63
N PRO A 220 14.75 2.50 -15.16
CA PRO A 220 14.11 1.20 -15.02
C PRO A 220 13.01 1.29 -13.94
N VAL A 221 11.75 1.05 -14.31
CA VAL A 221 10.60 1.14 -13.39
C VAL A 221 10.03 -0.24 -13.11
N ALA A 222 9.77 -0.56 -11.85
CA ALA A 222 8.94 -1.69 -11.45
C ALA A 222 7.68 -1.21 -10.73
N LEU A 223 6.55 -1.87 -10.99
CA LEU A 223 5.30 -1.65 -10.26
C LEU A 223 5.12 -2.74 -9.21
N TRP A 224 4.60 -2.39 -8.04
CA TRP A 224 4.19 -3.37 -7.06
C TRP A 224 3.02 -2.89 -6.22
N GLY A 225 2.08 -3.79 -5.97
CA GLY A 225 1.00 -3.56 -5.03
C GLY A 225 0.34 -4.86 -4.60
N TYR A 226 -0.29 -4.80 -3.43
CA TYR A 226 -1.02 -5.91 -2.81
C TYR A 226 -2.50 -5.56 -2.67
N SER A 227 -3.42 -6.53 -2.80
CA SER A 227 -4.86 -6.33 -2.64
C SER A 227 -5.41 -5.20 -3.54
N GLY A 228 -6.01 -4.14 -2.98
CA GLY A 228 -6.40 -2.93 -3.73
C GLY A 228 -5.22 -2.27 -4.46
N GLY A 229 -4.03 -2.25 -3.87
CA GLY A 229 -2.81 -1.80 -4.53
C GLY A 229 -2.39 -2.69 -5.70
N GLY A 230 -2.69 -3.99 -5.60
CA GLY A 230 -2.54 -4.95 -6.70
C GLY A 230 -3.49 -4.64 -7.86
N MET A 231 -4.73 -4.20 -7.57
CA MET A 231 -5.66 -3.70 -8.59
C MET A 231 -5.09 -2.45 -9.29
N GLY A 232 -4.61 -1.46 -8.53
CA GLY A 232 -4.00 -0.25 -9.09
C GLY A 232 -2.79 -0.53 -9.98
N SER A 233 -1.92 -1.44 -9.53
CA SER A 233 -0.78 -1.93 -10.32
C SER A 233 -1.21 -2.67 -11.59
N GLY A 234 -2.30 -3.44 -11.51
CA GLY A 234 -2.91 -4.14 -12.64
C GLY A 234 -3.42 -3.17 -13.71
N TRP A 235 -4.21 -2.16 -13.32
CA TRP A 235 -4.67 -1.12 -14.24
C TRP A 235 -3.52 -0.37 -14.90
N ALA A 236 -2.47 -0.05 -14.15
CA ALA A 236 -1.27 0.59 -14.69
C ALA A 236 -0.58 -0.31 -15.73
N ALA A 237 -0.45 -1.62 -15.46
CA ALA A 237 0.17 -2.57 -16.38
C ALA A 237 -0.64 -2.73 -17.68
N GLU A 238 -1.97 -2.76 -17.61
CA GLU A 238 -2.84 -2.82 -18.80
C GLU A 238 -2.79 -1.55 -19.64
N LEU A 239 -2.73 -0.39 -18.99
CA LEU A 239 -2.76 0.90 -19.68
C LEU A 239 -1.41 1.33 -20.24
N GLN A 240 -0.30 0.89 -19.64
CA GLN A 240 1.04 1.36 -20.01
C GLN A 240 1.33 1.31 -21.52
N PRO A 241 1.01 0.22 -22.26
CA PRO A 241 1.34 0.13 -23.68
C PRO A 241 0.67 1.21 -24.55
N SER A 242 -0.49 1.73 -24.12
CA SER A 242 -1.26 2.72 -24.88
C SER A 242 -1.16 4.14 -24.31
N TYR A 243 -1.00 4.26 -22.98
CA TYR A 243 -1.04 5.54 -22.28
C TYR A 243 0.34 6.11 -21.95
N ALA A 244 1.30 5.23 -21.59
CA ALA A 244 2.66 5.62 -21.21
C ALA A 244 3.72 4.69 -21.80
N PRO A 245 3.73 4.50 -23.14
CA PRO A 245 4.64 3.55 -23.81
C PRO A 245 6.11 3.94 -23.66
N GLU A 246 6.41 5.18 -23.32
CA GLU A 246 7.77 5.69 -23.15
C GLU A 246 8.42 5.32 -21.81
N LEU A 247 7.63 4.89 -20.81
CA LEU A 247 8.17 4.47 -19.51
C LEU A 247 8.91 3.13 -19.65
N THR A 248 10.14 3.05 -19.15
CA THR A 248 10.97 1.83 -19.20
C THR A 248 10.54 0.83 -18.12
N MET A 249 9.35 0.24 -18.32
CA MET A 249 8.76 -0.75 -17.43
C MET A 249 9.51 -2.09 -17.49
N ARG A 250 10.12 -2.49 -16.37
CA ARG A 250 10.85 -3.75 -16.21
C ARG A 250 9.99 -4.89 -15.68
N GLY A 251 8.86 -4.57 -15.06
CA GLY A 251 7.87 -5.56 -14.64
C GLY A 251 6.84 -5.00 -13.66
N ALA A 252 5.76 -5.73 -13.46
CA ALA A 252 4.77 -5.48 -12.42
C ALA A 252 4.55 -6.72 -11.56
N ALA A 253 4.60 -6.55 -10.25
CA ALA A 253 4.25 -7.57 -9.28
C ALA A 253 2.87 -7.28 -8.66
N LEU A 254 1.92 -8.20 -8.82
CA LEU A 254 0.55 -8.09 -8.34
C LEU A 254 0.30 -9.15 -7.27
N GLY A 255 0.17 -8.72 -6.02
CA GLY A 255 -0.15 -9.61 -4.90
C GLY A 255 -1.63 -9.61 -4.58
N ALA A 256 -2.27 -10.77 -4.62
CA ALA A 256 -3.70 -10.95 -4.42
C ALA A 256 -4.57 -9.81 -4.99
N PRO A 257 -4.37 -9.39 -6.26
CA PRO A 257 -5.04 -8.22 -6.79
C PRO A 257 -6.55 -8.44 -6.81
N VAL A 258 -7.32 -7.40 -6.49
CA VAL A 258 -8.77 -7.41 -6.71
C VAL A 258 -9.01 -7.24 -8.21
N SER A 259 -8.97 -8.34 -8.95
CA SER A 259 -9.08 -8.34 -10.43
C SER A 259 -10.52 -8.26 -10.95
N ASP A 260 -11.49 -8.54 -10.09
CA ASP A 260 -12.93 -8.46 -10.34
C ASP A 260 -13.59 -7.86 -9.10
N VAL A 261 -14.05 -6.61 -9.18
CA VAL A 261 -14.67 -5.91 -8.05
C VAL A 261 -15.98 -6.56 -7.60
N GLN A 262 -16.76 -7.13 -8.53
CA GLN A 262 -18.03 -7.77 -8.19
C GLN A 262 -17.81 -9.03 -7.34
N SER A 263 -16.69 -9.72 -7.53
CA SER A 263 -16.34 -10.92 -6.77
C SER A 263 -16.27 -10.71 -5.25
N LEU A 264 -16.00 -9.49 -4.79
CA LEU A 264 -15.98 -9.12 -3.37
C LEU A 264 -17.34 -9.32 -2.69
N LEU A 265 -18.44 -9.44 -3.43
CA LEU A 265 -19.75 -9.76 -2.83
C LEU A 265 -19.77 -11.13 -2.15
N HIS A 266 -18.82 -12.02 -2.45
CA HIS A 266 -18.64 -13.27 -1.73
C HIS A 266 -18.36 -13.06 -0.23
N VAL A 267 -17.75 -11.93 0.17
CA VAL A 267 -17.44 -11.64 1.57
C VAL A 267 -18.63 -11.08 2.36
N ASN A 268 -19.83 -11.04 1.77
CA ASN A 268 -21.02 -10.55 2.44
C ASN A 268 -21.28 -11.33 3.74
N GLY A 269 -21.51 -10.60 4.85
CA GLY A 269 -21.70 -11.20 6.16
C GLY A 269 -20.45 -11.83 6.79
N SER A 270 -19.26 -11.71 6.18
CA SER A 270 -17.98 -12.18 6.73
C SER A 270 -17.23 -11.08 7.48
N MET A 271 -16.05 -11.39 8.02
CA MET A 271 -15.20 -10.38 8.65
C MET A 271 -14.65 -9.33 7.67
N PHE A 272 -14.68 -9.61 6.36
CA PHE A 272 -14.24 -8.70 5.29
C PHE A 272 -15.39 -7.89 4.68
N ALA A 273 -16.64 -8.03 5.15
CA ALA A 273 -17.83 -7.40 4.57
C ALA A 273 -17.71 -5.88 4.36
N SER A 274 -16.85 -5.19 5.11
CA SER A 274 -16.56 -3.75 4.91
C SER A 274 -16.08 -3.41 3.50
N LEU A 275 -15.40 -4.33 2.80
CA LEU A 275 -14.89 -4.11 1.44
C LEU A 275 -16.02 -3.85 0.44
N ILE A 276 -17.20 -4.46 0.66
CA ILE A 276 -18.38 -4.23 -0.17
C ILE A 276 -18.83 -2.77 -0.02
N GLY A 277 -18.94 -2.27 1.21
CA GLY A 277 -19.37 -0.89 1.47
C GLY A 277 -18.39 0.13 0.93
N ILE A 278 -17.09 -0.12 1.09
CA ILE A 278 -16.03 0.72 0.54
C ILE A 278 -16.14 0.77 -0.98
N GLY A 279 -16.25 -0.38 -1.64
CA GLY A 279 -16.40 -0.47 -3.09
C GLY A 279 -17.65 0.27 -3.59
N ILE A 280 -18.83 -0.02 -3.01
CA ILE A 280 -20.08 0.66 -3.39
C ILE A 280 -20.00 2.17 -3.14
N SER A 281 -19.42 2.62 -2.03
CA SER A 281 -19.24 4.04 -1.73
C SER A 281 -18.31 4.71 -2.75
N SER A 282 -17.22 4.05 -3.14
CA SER A 282 -16.29 4.54 -4.16
C SER A 282 -16.96 4.63 -5.54
N LEU A 283 -17.68 3.59 -5.95
CA LEU A 283 -18.42 3.56 -7.22
C LEU A 283 -19.54 4.61 -7.27
N ARG A 284 -20.23 4.89 -6.16
CA ARG A 284 -21.21 5.99 -6.06
C ARG A 284 -20.56 7.36 -6.27
N ASN A 285 -19.31 7.56 -5.83
CA ASN A 285 -18.60 8.82 -6.03
C ASN A 285 -18.16 9.01 -7.49
N ALA A 286 -17.75 7.93 -8.15
CA ALA A 286 -17.18 7.98 -9.50
C ALA A 286 -18.20 7.88 -10.64
N TYR A 287 -19.31 7.16 -10.46
CA TYR A 287 -20.26 6.85 -11.52
C TYR A 287 -21.67 7.41 -11.22
N PRO A 288 -22.07 8.57 -11.80
CA PRO A 288 -23.34 9.21 -11.46
C PRO A 288 -24.60 8.36 -11.70
N LYS A 289 -24.62 7.54 -12.78
CA LYS A 289 -25.73 6.62 -13.07
C LYS A 289 -25.81 5.50 -12.05
N PHE A 290 -24.67 4.91 -11.70
CA PHE A 290 -24.56 3.92 -10.63
C PHE A 290 -25.12 4.50 -9.34
N ALA A 291 -24.64 5.69 -8.93
CA ALA A 291 -25.09 6.38 -7.74
C ALA A 291 -26.61 6.59 -7.71
N ALA A 292 -27.17 7.16 -8.79
CA ALA A 292 -28.60 7.42 -8.91
C ALA A 292 -29.45 6.13 -8.87
N THR A 293 -28.93 5.03 -9.41
CA THR A 293 -29.62 3.74 -9.40
C THR A 293 -29.49 3.05 -8.03
N THR A 294 -28.30 3.01 -7.43
CA THR A 294 -28.08 2.55 -6.04
C THR A 294 -28.96 3.28 -5.04
N GLU A 295 -29.08 4.61 -5.18
CA GLU A 295 -29.88 5.45 -4.29
C GLU A 295 -31.34 5.02 -4.19
N LYS A 296 -31.94 4.55 -5.29
CA LYS A 296 -33.34 4.09 -5.35
C LYS A 296 -33.58 2.80 -4.56
N TYR A 297 -32.54 1.99 -4.42
CA TYR A 297 -32.65 0.65 -3.86
C TYR A 297 -32.00 0.51 -2.48
N LEU A 298 -31.32 1.52 -1.96
CA LEU A 298 -30.84 1.51 -0.58
C LEU A 298 -32.00 1.67 0.42
N THR A 299 -31.96 0.91 1.51
CA THR A 299 -32.76 1.20 2.71
C THR A 299 -32.24 2.48 3.39
N PRO A 300 -33.01 3.11 4.30
CA PRO A 300 -32.51 4.23 5.10
C PRO A 300 -31.22 3.88 5.87
N GLU A 301 -31.13 2.66 6.40
CA GLU A 301 -29.95 2.14 7.09
C GLU A 301 -28.77 1.96 6.12
N GLY A 302 -29.04 1.45 4.91
CA GLY A 302 -28.05 1.32 3.85
C GLY A 302 -27.47 2.67 3.44
N ARG A 303 -28.33 3.68 3.24
CA ARG A 303 -27.92 5.06 2.97
C ARG A 303 -27.01 5.60 4.05
N ALA A 304 -27.44 5.50 5.30
CA ALA A 304 -26.67 5.98 6.44
C ALA A 304 -25.33 5.26 6.58
N LEU A 305 -25.24 3.96 6.23
CA LEU A 305 -23.98 3.23 6.23
C LEU A 305 -23.04 3.74 5.12
N MET A 306 -23.55 3.89 3.89
CA MET A 306 -22.73 4.35 2.77
C MET A 306 -22.20 5.78 2.99
N ASP A 307 -23.04 6.67 3.52
CA ASP A 307 -22.63 8.05 3.83
C ASP A 307 -21.54 8.10 4.91
N ARG A 308 -21.57 7.20 5.90
CA ARG A 308 -20.45 7.07 6.87
C ARG A 308 -19.21 6.51 6.20
N THR A 309 -19.36 5.49 5.35
CA THR A 309 -18.25 4.81 4.67
C THR A 309 -17.44 5.78 3.82
N ALA A 310 -18.11 6.71 3.12
CA ALA A 310 -17.50 7.77 2.31
C ALA A 310 -16.58 8.72 3.09
N HIS A 311 -16.64 8.69 4.43
CA HIS A 311 -15.86 9.57 5.31
C HIS A 311 -14.96 8.81 6.29
N GLN A 312 -14.85 7.48 6.14
CA GLN A 312 -14.14 6.60 7.07
C GLN A 312 -12.98 5.85 6.41
N ARG A 313 -11.91 5.65 7.19
CA ARG A 313 -10.74 4.84 6.85
C ARG A 313 -11.03 3.35 6.92
N LEU A 314 -10.23 2.56 6.21
CA LEU A 314 -10.33 1.10 6.19
C LEU A 314 -10.46 0.46 7.60
N PRO A 315 -9.68 0.76 8.65
CA PRO A 315 -9.74 0.04 9.92
C PRO A 315 -11.03 0.35 10.67
N ARG A 316 -11.54 1.59 10.52
CA ARG A 316 -12.83 1.98 11.07
C ARG A 316 -13.97 1.27 10.34
N ASN A 317 -13.92 1.21 9.01
CA ASN A 317 -14.89 0.46 8.21
C ASN A 317 -14.84 -1.04 8.54
N ALA A 318 -13.66 -1.63 8.58
CA ALA A 318 -13.45 -3.04 8.94
C ALA A 318 -14.03 -3.36 10.32
N LEU A 319 -13.78 -2.53 11.33
CA LEU A 319 -14.31 -2.74 12.68
C LEU A 319 -15.83 -2.56 12.76
N THR A 320 -16.37 -1.52 12.10
CA THR A 320 -17.79 -1.15 12.25
C THR A 320 -18.73 -1.85 11.28
N GLN A 321 -18.19 -2.45 10.22
CA GLN A 321 -18.97 -3.10 9.17
C GLN A 321 -18.64 -4.60 9.04
N MET A 322 -17.86 -5.15 9.98
CA MET A 322 -17.65 -6.58 10.10
C MET A 322 -18.99 -7.31 10.20
N PHE A 323 -19.16 -8.40 9.44
CA PHE A 323 -20.36 -9.22 9.43
C PHE A 323 -21.65 -8.50 9.01
N VAL A 324 -21.55 -7.31 8.40
CA VAL A 324 -22.71 -6.65 7.79
C VAL A 324 -23.22 -7.51 6.63
N ASP A 325 -24.53 -7.72 6.64
CA ASP A 325 -25.25 -8.36 5.55
C ASP A 325 -25.84 -7.27 4.63
N TYR A 326 -25.18 -7.02 3.51
CA TYR A 326 -25.54 -6.01 2.51
C TYR A 326 -26.89 -6.28 1.84
N GLN A 327 -27.42 -7.50 1.90
CA GLN A 327 -28.77 -7.76 1.44
C GLN A 327 -29.80 -6.97 2.25
N LYS A 328 -29.57 -6.78 3.56
CA LYS A 328 -30.46 -6.01 4.43
C LYS A 328 -30.39 -4.50 4.20
N LEU A 329 -29.42 -4.04 3.42
CA LEU A 329 -29.23 -2.64 3.07
C LEU A 329 -29.88 -2.28 1.73
N LEU A 330 -30.44 -3.27 1.03
CA LEU A 330 -31.16 -3.10 -0.22
C LEU A 330 -32.66 -3.40 -0.05
N THR A 331 -33.49 -2.72 -0.84
CA THR A 331 -34.94 -2.94 -0.92
C THR A 331 -35.33 -4.05 -1.90
N ILE A 332 -34.36 -4.57 -2.65
CA ILE A 332 -34.50 -5.69 -3.59
C ILE A 332 -33.38 -6.73 -3.34
N PRO A 333 -33.53 -7.98 -3.82
CA PRO A 333 -32.45 -8.97 -3.78
C PRO A 333 -31.16 -8.48 -4.46
N ILE A 334 -29.99 -8.81 -3.92
CA ILE A 334 -28.68 -8.42 -4.48
C ILE A 334 -28.56 -8.87 -5.93
N GLU A 335 -29.06 -10.06 -6.28
CA GLU A 335 -29.00 -10.57 -7.65
C GLU A 335 -29.80 -9.71 -8.62
N GLN A 336 -30.94 -9.15 -8.17
CA GLN A 336 -31.73 -8.22 -8.97
C GLN A 336 -31.05 -6.85 -9.08
N TYR A 337 -30.41 -6.39 -8.00
CA TYR A 337 -29.61 -5.17 -8.01
C TYR A 337 -28.45 -5.24 -9.00
N LEU A 338 -27.69 -6.35 -8.99
CA LEU A 338 -26.59 -6.60 -9.93
C LEU A 338 -27.04 -6.71 -11.37
N ALA A 339 -28.28 -7.16 -11.62
CA ALA A 339 -28.82 -7.26 -12.97
C ALA A 339 -29.29 -5.91 -13.56
N LEU A 340 -29.35 -4.83 -12.76
CA LEU A 340 -29.72 -3.51 -13.25
C LEU A 340 -28.69 -3.01 -14.27
N PRO A 341 -29.10 -2.45 -15.42
CA PRO A 341 -28.16 -2.05 -16.48
C PRO A 341 -27.05 -1.10 -16.00
N ASP A 342 -27.40 -0.06 -15.25
CA ASP A 342 -26.42 0.93 -14.73
C ASP A 342 -25.44 0.34 -13.70
N ILE A 343 -25.83 -0.76 -13.04
CA ILE A 343 -24.99 -1.44 -12.04
C ILE A 343 -24.07 -2.45 -12.73
N ARG A 344 -24.64 -3.27 -13.62
CA ARG A 344 -23.90 -4.26 -14.41
C ARG A 344 -22.85 -3.61 -15.28
N GLU A 345 -23.17 -2.50 -15.96
CA GLU A 345 -22.21 -1.76 -16.80
C GLU A 345 -20.93 -1.40 -16.03
N VAL A 346 -21.06 -0.89 -14.80
CA VAL A 346 -19.92 -0.50 -13.97
C VAL A 346 -19.14 -1.71 -13.44
N PHE A 347 -19.82 -2.77 -13.00
CA PHE A 347 -19.12 -3.99 -12.58
C PHE A 347 -18.40 -4.67 -13.75
N ASP A 348 -19.02 -4.71 -14.94
CA ASP A 348 -18.38 -5.24 -16.15
C ASP A 348 -17.14 -4.41 -16.52
N GLU A 349 -17.15 -3.08 -16.30
CA GLU A 349 -16.01 -2.20 -16.56
C GLU A 349 -14.82 -2.42 -15.61
N THR A 350 -15.10 -2.75 -14.35
CA THR A 350 -14.13 -2.83 -13.23
C THR A 350 -13.46 -4.21 -13.09
N VAL A 351 -13.27 -4.89 -14.23
CA VAL A 351 -12.60 -6.18 -14.35
C VAL A 351 -11.30 -6.02 -15.14
N LEU A 352 -10.19 -6.48 -14.55
CA LEU A 352 -8.88 -6.63 -15.19
C LEU A 352 -8.88 -7.82 -16.17
N GLY A 353 -7.84 -7.95 -16.99
CA GLY A 353 -7.66 -9.00 -17.99
C GLY A 353 -8.11 -8.61 -19.40
N LYS A 354 -8.49 -7.33 -19.61
CA LYS A 354 -9.00 -6.88 -20.92
C LYS A 354 -7.90 -6.49 -21.90
N THR A 355 -6.75 -6.05 -21.39
CA THR A 355 -5.58 -5.70 -22.20
C THR A 355 -4.36 -6.43 -21.66
N ALA A 356 -3.62 -7.13 -22.51
CA ALA A 356 -2.39 -7.80 -22.10
C ALA A 356 -1.27 -6.77 -21.81
N PRO A 357 -0.65 -6.80 -20.61
CA PRO A 357 0.57 -6.04 -20.35
C PRO A 357 1.72 -6.49 -21.26
N THR A 358 2.57 -5.56 -21.67
CA THR A 358 3.79 -5.85 -22.46
C THR A 358 5.01 -6.12 -21.58
N MET A 359 5.00 -5.63 -20.34
CA MET A 359 6.03 -5.90 -19.34
C MET A 359 5.88 -7.30 -18.72
N PRO A 360 6.97 -7.90 -18.21
CA PRO A 360 6.89 -9.10 -17.39
C PRO A 360 5.96 -8.93 -16.17
N MET A 361 5.09 -9.91 -15.94
CA MET A 361 4.17 -9.92 -14.80
C MET A 361 4.56 -10.98 -13.77
N PHE A 362 4.54 -10.63 -12.50
CA PHE A 362 4.60 -11.57 -11.39
C PHE A 362 3.31 -11.48 -10.60
N VAL A 363 2.46 -12.50 -10.68
CA VAL A 363 1.22 -12.56 -9.92
C VAL A 363 1.42 -13.55 -8.79
N TYR A 364 0.90 -13.26 -7.60
CA TYR A 364 0.90 -14.22 -6.50
C TYR A 364 -0.40 -14.17 -5.71
N GLN A 365 -0.86 -15.34 -5.26
CA GLN A 365 -2.19 -15.51 -4.66
C GLN A 365 -2.18 -16.60 -3.60
N GLY A 366 -2.85 -16.37 -2.48
CA GLY A 366 -3.14 -17.37 -1.48
C GLY A 366 -4.30 -18.23 -1.95
N VAL A 367 -4.16 -19.55 -1.91
CA VAL A 367 -5.23 -20.48 -2.31
C VAL A 367 -6.37 -20.46 -1.29
N LEU A 368 -6.07 -20.12 -0.03
CA LEU A 368 -7.04 -20.00 1.06
C LEU A 368 -7.51 -18.55 1.29
N ASP A 369 -7.27 -17.67 0.31
CA ASP A 369 -7.65 -16.26 0.41
C ASP A 369 -9.16 -16.10 0.59
N GLU A 370 -9.51 -15.55 1.75
CA GLU A 370 -10.85 -15.38 2.27
C GLU A 370 -11.48 -14.03 1.90
N ALA A 371 -10.72 -13.12 1.29
CA ALA A 371 -11.17 -11.81 0.85
C ALA A 371 -11.28 -11.72 -0.68
N VAL A 372 -10.22 -12.10 -1.39
CA VAL A 372 -10.12 -12.10 -2.85
C VAL A 372 -10.09 -13.54 -3.35
N PRO A 373 -11.18 -14.02 -3.99
CA PRO A 373 -11.24 -15.41 -4.42
C PRO A 373 -10.13 -15.77 -5.40
N VAL A 374 -9.36 -16.83 -5.14
CA VAL A 374 -8.27 -17.30 -6.03
C VAL A 374 -8.69 -17.48 -7.49
N THR A 375 -9.96 -17.83 -7.73
CA THR A 375 -10.51 -18.07 -9.06
C THR A 375 -10.53 -16.83 -9.96
N THR A 376 -10.64 -15.62 -9.39
CA THR A 376 -10.60 -14.38 -10.18
C THR A 376 -9.19 -14.13 -10.73
N ASN A 377 -8.17 -14.42 -9.93
CA ASN A 377 -6.78 -14.27 -10.31
C ASN A 377 -6.27 -15.43 -11.18
N ASP A 378 -6.80 -16.65 -11.01
CA ASP A 378 -6.63 -17.74 -11.98
C ASP A 378 -7.14 -17.30 -13.37
N LYS A 379 -8.32 -16.67 -13.42
CA LYS A 379 -8.92 -16.15 -14.67
C LYS A 379 -8.09 -15.01 -15.27
N LEU A 380 -7.69 -14.01 -14.47
CA LEU A 380 -6.85 -12.90 -14.91
C LEU A 380 -5.56 -13.40 -15.58
N VAL A 381 -4.87 -14.34 -14.91
CA VAL A 381 -3.63 -14.92 -15.44
C VAL A 381 -3.88 -15.66 -16.73
N GLN A 382 -4.96 -16.45 -16.82
CA GLN A 382 -5.34 -17.14 -18.05
C GLN A 382 -5.59 -16.15 -19.20
N GLU A 383 -6.35 -15.07 -18.96
CA GLU A 383 -6.64 -14.03 -19.96
C GLU A 383 -5.37 -13.33 -20.45
N TYR A 384 -4.45 -12.98 -19.55
CA TYR A 384 -3.15 -12.43 -19.91
C TYR A 384 -2.31 -13.41 -20.75
N CYS A 385 -2.31 -14.69 -20.39
CA CYS A 385 -1.56 -15.71 -21.10
C CYS A 385 -2.13 -15.98 -22.50
N ASP A 386 -3.45 -16.06 -22.64
CA ASP A 386 -4.13 -16.25 -23.92
C ASP A 386 -3.92 -15.03 -24.85
N ALA A 387 -3.77 -13.84 -24.28
CA ALA A 387 -3.43 -12.62 -25.00
C ALA A 387 -1.91 -12.44 -25.27
N GLY A 388 -1.06 -13.39 -24.84
CA GLY A 388 0.37 -13.43 -25.14
C GLY A 388 1.28 -12.66 -24.18
N ALA A 389 0.78 -12.22 -23.03
CA ALA A 389 1.62 -11.64 -21.98
C ALA A 389 2.56 -12.69 -21.37
N SER A 390 3.63 -12.22 -20.70
CA SER A 390 4.57 -13.10 -20.01
C SER A 390 4.36 -13.06 -18.50
N VAL A 391 3.72 -14.10 -17.96
CA VAL A 391 3.28 -14.15 -16.56
C VAL A 391 3.98 -15.28 -15.80
N ARG A 392 4.58 -14.93 -14.65
CA ARG A 392 4.91 -15.90 -13.61
C ARG A 392 3.86 -15.79 -12.52
N TYR A 393 3.11 -16.86 -12.31
CA TYR A 393 2.05 -16.91 -11.32
C TYR A 393 2.41 -17.88 -10.19
N LYS A 394 2.44 -17.42 -8.95
CA LYS A 394 2.64 -18.27 -7.77
C LYS A 394 1.34 -18.42 -6.97
N ARG A 395 0.95 -19.66 -6.71
CA ARG A 395 -0.16 -20.01 -5.82
C ARG A 395 0.41 -20.58 -4.52
N ASP A 396 0.16 -19.89 -3.42
CA ASP A 396 0.59 -20.31 -2.08
C ASP A 396 -0.53 -21.08 -1.38
N HIS A 397 -0.29 -22.34 -1.04
CA HIS A 397 -1.32 -23.25 -0.51
C HIS A 397 -1.52 -23.18 1.01
N LEU A 398 -0.72 -22.37 1.73
CA LEU A 398 -0.84 -22.19 3.17
C LEU A 398 -1.23 -20.76 3.58
N SER A 399 -1.28 -19.84 2.63
CA SER A 399 -1.61 -18.45 2.89
C SER A 399 -3.08 -18.10 2.64
N GLU A 400 -3.56 -17.27 3.56
CA GLU A 400 -4.80 -16.48 3.55
C GLU A 400 -4.50 -15.06 3.04
N HIS A 401 -5.50 -14.20 2.91
CA HIS A 401 -5.34 -12.83 2.39
C HIS A 401 -4.37 -12.00 3.22
N LEU A 402 -4.50 -12.08 4.56
CA LEU A 402 -3.69 -11.25 5.46
C LEU A 402 -2.30 -11.83 5.75
N THR A 403 -2.10 -13.13 5.53
CA THR A 403 -0.80 -13.78 5.76
C THR A 403 0.09 -13.73 4.53
N LEU A 404 -0.49 -13.84 3.33
CA LEU A 404 0.25 -13.83 2.07
C LEU A 404 1.05 -12.54 1.84
N VAL A 405 0.55 -11.37 2.28
CA VAL A 405 1.27 -10.09 2.12
C VAL A 405 2.69 -10.14 2.70
N THR A 406 2.87 -10.86 3.81
CA THR A 406 4.18 -11.04 4.44
C THR A 406 4.88 -12.29 3.88
N MET A 407 4.17 -13.40 3.72
CA MET A 407 4.77 -14.67 3.27
C MET A 407 5.29 -14.63 1.82
N GLY A 408 4.68 -13.81 0.97
CA GLY A 408 5.09 -13.62 -0.43
C GLY A 408 6.08 -12.49 -0.66
N MET A 409 6.44 -11.73 0.39
CA MET A 409 7.20 -10.49 0.25
C MET A 409 8.63 -10.74 -0.26
N ALA A 410 9.38 -11.65 0.36
CA ALA A 410 10.75 -12.00 -0.05
C ALA A 410 10.83 -12.40 -1.54
N ASP A 411 10.05 -13.40 -1.94
CA ASP A 411 9.97 -13.86 -3.33
C ASP A 411 9.63 -12.73 -4.33
N THR A 412 8.73 -11.83 -3.91
CA THR A 412 8.30 -10.70 -4.75
C THR A 412 9.43 -9.69 -4.92
N PHE A 413 10.12 -9.33 -3.84
CA PHE A 413 11.24 -8.40 -3.89
C PHE A 413 12.47 -8.97 -4.60
N ASP A 414 12.74 -10.27 -4.44
CA ASP A 414 13.76 -10.97 -5.23
C ASP A 414 13.44 -10.91 -6.73
N TRP A 415 12.17 -11.12 -7.11
CA TRP A 415 11.76 -10.98 -8.50
C TRP A 415 11.92 -9.54 -9.00
N ILE A 416 11.46 -8.53 -8.24
CA ILE A 416 11.61 -7.11 -8.58
C ILE A 416 13.09 -6.74 -8.76
N LYS A 417 13.96 -7.13 -7.81
CA LYS A 417 15.41 -6.93 -7.88
C LYS A 417 16.00 -7.56 -9.14
N GLY A 418 15.59 -8.78 -9.46
CA GLY A 418 15.97 -9.46 -10.70
C GLY A 418 15.45 -8.80 -11.98
N ARG A 419 14.33 -8.06 -11.94
CA ARG A 419 13.81 -7.26 -13.07
C ARG A 419 14.54 -5.93 -13.24
N LEU A 420 14.88 -5.29 -12.13
CA LEU A 420 15.54 -3.97 -12.13
C LEU A 420 17.04 -4.06 -12.41
N ALA A 421 17.65 -5.24 -12.29
CA ALA A 421 19.04 -5.45 -12.65
C ALA A 421 19.36 -5.07 -14.11
N PRO A 422 20.54 -4.49 -14.42
CA PRO A 422 20.90 -4.09 -15.78
C PRO A 422 20.81 -5.21 -16.83
N ASN A 423 21.15 -6.44 -16.42
CA ASN A 423 21.14 -7.64 -17.27
C ASN A 423 19.96 -8.59 -16.93
N ALA A 424 18.81 -8.03 -16.55
CA ALA A 424 17.63 -8.80 -16.19
C ALA A 424 17.30 -9.84 -17.28
N PRO A 425 17.20 -11.15 -16.94
CA PRO A 425 16.88 -12.17 -17.93
C PRO A 425 15.46 -11.96 -18.43
N ALA A 426 15.24 -12.17 -19.73
CA ALA A 426 13.91 -12.11 -20.31
C ALA A 426 12.97 -13.11 -19.60
N GLN A 427 11.76 -12.66 -19.24
CA GLN A 427 10.68 -13.54 -18.84
C GLN A 427 9.78 -13.69 -20.05
N THR A 428 9.62 -14.93 -20.53
CA THR A 428 8.85 -15.23 -21.74
C THR A 428 7.87 -16.35 -21.45
N GLY A 429 6.65 -16.19 -21.97
CA GLY A 429 5.57 -17.13 -21.79
C GLY A 429 4.99 -17.13 -20.38
N CYS A 430 4.10 -18.08 -20.15
CA CYS A 430 3.37 -18.22 -18.90
C CYS A 430 3.76 -19.45 -18.11
N ARG A 431 3.87 -19.29 -16.79
CA ARG A 431 4.16 -20.37 -15.85
C ARG A 431 3.38 -20.17 -14.56
N THR A 432 2.70 -21.22 -14.11
CA THR A 432 2.04 -21.28 -12.81
C THR A 432 2.78 -22.25 -11.90
N ASP A 433 3.26 -21.76 -10.76
CA ASP A 433 3.91 -22.52 -9.70
C ASP A 433 2.91 -22.70 -8.55
N ASN A 434 2.62 -23.95 -8.18
CA ASN A 434 1.83 -24.28 -7.00
C ASN A 434 2.80 -24.66 -5.88
N GLU A 435 2.97 -23.76 -4.92
CA GLU A 435 3.93 -23.90 -3.84
C GLU A 435 3.20 -24.20 -2.53
N LEU A 436 3.77 -25.06 -1.69
CA LEU A 436 3.22 -25.27 -0.35
C LEU A 436 3.20 -23.95 0.42
N SER A 437 4.30 -23.22 0.41
CA SER A 437 4.34 -21.80 0.75
C SER A 437 5.56 -21.11 0.13
N MET A 438 5.39 -19.86 -0.28
CA MET A 438 6.45 -18.98 -0.79
C MET A 438 7.54 -18.72 0.26
N LEU A 439 7.20 -18.78 1.56
CA LEU A 439 8.17 -18.58 2.63
C LEU A 439 9.10 -19.80 2.85
N LEU A 440 8.74 -20.98 2.33
CA LEU A 440 9.53 -22.21 2.51
C LEU A 440 10.70 -22.33 1.52
N HIS A 441 10.88 -21.38 0.61
CA HIS A 441 12.08 -21.33 -0.22
C HIS A 441 13.31 -21.00 0.66
N PRO A 442 14.44 -21.74 0.55
CA PRO A 442 15.58 -21.58 1.45
C PRO A 442 16.11 -20.15 1.56
N ASP A 443 16.14 -19.43 0.43
CA ASP A 443 16.63 -18.05 0.37
C ASP A 443 15.57 -17.04 0.84
N ALA A 444 14.28 -17.35 0.67
CA ALA A 444 13.18 -16.47 1.05
C ALA A 444 13.08 -16.24 2.57
N PHE A 445 13.37 -17.26 3.38
CA PHE A 445 13.38 -17.08 4.84
C PHE A 445 14.45 -16.10 5.29
N VAL A 446 15.65 -16.20 4.71
CA VAL A 446 16.77 -15.31 5.03
C VAL A 446 16.44 -13.88 4.60
N GLU A 447 15.95 -13.71 3.37
CA GLU A 447 15.56 -12.41 2.84
C GLU A 447 14.43 -11.77 3.67
N GLN A 448 13.42 -12.56 4.07
CA GLN A 448 12.35 -12.07 4.92
C GLN A 448 12.86 -11.59 6.30
N VAL A 449 13.84 -12.30 6.87
CA VAL A 449 14.50 -11.88 8.11
C VAL A 449 15.25 -10.56 7.89
N ILE A 450 15.96 -10.40 6.78
CA ILE A 450 16.67 -9.15 6.44
C ILE A 450 15.69 -7.98 6.29
N ILE A 451 14.59 -8.18 5.55
CA ILE A 451 13.52 -7.18 5.40
C ILE A 451 12.98 -6.75 6.77
N ASN A 452 12.66 -7.71 7.63
CA ASN A 452 12.15 -7.43 8.98
C ASN A 452 13.16 -6.67 9.85
N LEU A 453 14.45 -7.03 9.77
CA LEU A 453 15.51 -6.35 10.50
C LEU A 453 15.71 -4.90 10.02
N ASN A 454 15.76 -4.68 8.70
CA ASN A 454 15.91 -3.35 8.12
C ASN A 454 14.72 -2.44 8.44
N ALA A 455 13.50 -2.97 8.36
CA ALA A 455 12.31 -2.23 8.75
C ALA A 455 12.30 -1.92 10.25
N THR A 456 12.70 -2.87 11.10
CA THR A 456 12.81 -2.64 12.55
C THR A 456 13.84 -1.56 12.86
N ALA A 457 15.02 -1.61 12.23
CA ALA A 457 16.05 -0.58 12.35
C ALA A 457 15.52 0.80 11.92
N GLY A 458 14.85 0.85 10.78
CA GLY A 458 14.19 2.06 10.27
C GLY A 458 13.17 2.65 11.24
N ALA A 459 12.29 1.82 11.80
CA ALA A 459 11.29 2.23 12.77
C ALA A 459 11.92 2.72 14.08
N LEU A 460 13.11 2.24 14.44
CA LEU A 460 13.90 2.69 15.58
C LEU A 460 14.73 3.96 15.31
N GLY A 461 14.58 4.57 14.13
CA GLY A 461 15.25 5.82 13.76
C GLY A 461 16.66 5.63 13.22
N TRP A 462 17.00 4.45 12.71
CA TRP A 462 18.24 4.26 11.95
C TRP A 462 18.01 4.52 10.45
N PRO A 463 19.01 5.06 9.73
CA PRO A 463 18.95 5.17 8.27
C PRO A 463 18.69 3.82 7.60
N ILE A 464 17.85 3.83 6.58
CA ILE A 464 17.56 2.66 5.74
C ILE A 464 18.21 2.88 4.37
N GLY A 465 18.85 1.85 3.83
CA GLY A 465 19.49 1.90 2.51
C GLY A 465 20.97 2.26 2.53
N PRO A 466 21.60 2.33 1.34
CA PRO A 466 23.03 2.54 1.21
C PRO A 466 23.45 3.97 1.59
N HIS A 467 24.64 4.08 2.17
CA HIS A 467 25.37 5.34 2.27
C HIS A 467 26.33 5.47 1.08
N GLU A 468 25.99 6.34 0.13
CA GLU A 468 26.74 6.59 -1.08
C GLU A 468 27.65 7.82 -0.87
N ASN A 469 28.90 7.73 -1.34
CA ASN A 469 29.88 8.81 -1.24
C ASN A 469 29.78 9.84 -2.37
#